data_AF-A0A1T5ED19-F1
#
_entry.id   AF-A0A1T5ED19-F1
#
_cell.length_a   1.000
_cell.length_b   1.000
_cell.length_c   1.000
_cell.angle_alpha   90.00
_cell.angle_beta   90.00
_cell.angle_gamma   90.00
#
_symmetry.space_group_name_H-M   'P 1'
#
loop_
_entity.id
_entity.type
_entity.pdbx_description
1 polymer ?
#
loop_
_entity_poly.entity_id
_entity_poly.type
_entity_poly.pdbx_seq_one_letter_code
_entity_poly.pdbx_strand_id
1 'polypeptide(L)'
;MEFVCPLCQAKNEHQLDFKIEEYVCRSCYNLIDVRSNKSRKQLPRLASNITLDTSKKGVIDGVEYFVVAVVVRNYANVADWREYYLRDKEGNDAFLSESDGHWVFMLPQDEEFSEHRGYCNFKGRVYRHYETTPSGISYMEGFFDEKVSFKPATYKEYVIV
;
A
#
# COMPACT_ATOMS: atom_id res chain seq x y z
N MET A 1 -18.26 0.76 4.99
CA MET A 1 -18.11 0.46 6.44
C MET A 1 -17.78 1.73 7.23
N GLU A 2 -18.20 1.83 8.49
CA GLU A 2 -17.92 2.96 9.40
C GLU A 2 -17.17 2.47 10.65
N PHE A 3 -16.11 3.18 11.04
CA PHE A 3 -15.32 2.94 12.24
C PHE A 3 -15.23 4.21 13.08
N VAL A 4 -15.49 4.11 14.37
CA VAL A 4 -15.31 5.22 15.32
C VAL A 4 -13.94 5.09 15.98
N CYS A 5 -13.12 6.13 15.87
CA CYS A 5 -11.80 6.14 16.50
C CYS A 5 -11.91 6.15 18.03
N PRO A 6 -11.29 5.19 18.75
CA PRO A 6 -11.39 5.14 20.21
C PRO A 6 -10.73 6.34 20.91
N LEU A 7 -9.80 7.02 20.24
CA LEU A 7 -9.04 8.15 20.81
C LEU A 7 -9.71 9.51 20.61
N CYS A 8 -10.25 9.79 19.42
CA CYS A 8 -10.79 11.11 19.07
C CYS A 8 -12.26 11.10 18.70
N GLN A 9 -12.91 9.93 18.72
CA GLN A 9 -14.34 9.74 18.37
C GLN A 9 -14.72 10.15 16.94
N ALA A 10 -13.74 10.46 16.09
CA ALA A 10 -13.98 10.73 14.68
C ALA A 10 -14.44 9.47 13.95
N LYS A 11 -15.37 9.67 13.01
CA LYS A 11 -15.82 8.65 12.07
C LYS A 11 -14.81 8.47 10.95
N ASN A 12 -14.52 7.22 10.62
CA ASN A 12 -13.64 6.82 9.53
C ASN A 12 -14.42 5.84 8.67
N GLU A 13 -14.64 6.21 7.41
CA GLU A 13 -15.53 5.48 6.52
C GLU A 13 -14.78 5.04 5.27
N HIS A 14 -15.16 3.87 4.76
CA HIS A 14 -14.70 3.35 3.49
C HIS A 14 -15.86 2.81 2.66
N GLN A 15 -15.76 2.93 1.33
CA GLN A 15 -16.84 2.60 0.39
C GLN A 15 -16.97 1.10 0.12
N LEU A 16 -15.87 0.36 0.16
CA LEU A 16 -15.87 -1.09 -0.04
C LEU A 16 -16.17 -1.83 1.26
N ASP A 17 -16.66 -3.06 1.12
CA ASP A 17 -16.87 -4.02 2.20
C ASP A 17 -15.81 -5.13 2.10
N PHE A 18 -14.84 -5.11 3.02
CA PHE A 18 -13.78 -6.10 3.12
C PHE A 18 -13.28 -6.18 4.55
N LYS A 19 -12.56 -7.26 4.87
CA LYS A 19 -11.99 -7.43 6.21
C LYS A 19 -10.95 -6.35 6.49
N ILE A 20 -11.14 -5.56 7.55
CA ILE A 20 -10.16 -4.56 8.01
C ILE A 20 -9.60 -5.01 9.35
N GLU A 21 -8.29 -5.20 9.41
CA GLU A 21 -7.54 -5.49 10.64
C GLU A 21 -7.06 -4.20 11.30
N GLU A 22 -6.61 -3.23 10.50
CA GLU A 22 -6.09 -1.95 10.98
C GLU A 22 -6.52 -0.78 10.09
N TYR A 23 -6.64 0.41 10.67
CA TYR A 23 -6.88 1.62 9.89
C TYR A 23 -6.18 2.84 10.52
N VAL A 24 -5.85 3.82 9.69
CA VAL A 24 -5.32 5.11 10.17
C VAL A 24 -6.47 6.09 10.32
N CYS A 25 -6.68 6.61 11.53
CA CYS A 25 -7.68 7.63 11.75
C CYS A 25 -7.30 8.93 11.03
N ARG A 26 -8.15 9.44 10.13
CA ARG A 26 -7.87 10.65 9.34
C ARG A 26 -7.80 11.93 10.18
N SER A 27 -8.40 11.93 11.37
CA SER A 27 -8.44 13.11 12.25
C SER A 27 -7.25 13.20 13.20
N CYS A 28 -6.84 12.08 13.82
CA CYS A 28 -5.77 12.06 14.82
C CYS A 28 -4.52 11.27 14.42
N TYR A 29 -4.51 10.69 13.21
CA TYR A 29 -3.37 9.98 12.61
C TYR A 29 -2.84 8.83 13.47
N ASN A 30 -3.70 8.21 14.26
CA ASN A 30 -3.36 7.00 14.99
C ASN A 30 -3.72 5.78 14.14
N LEU A 31 -2.79 4.83 14.07
CA LEU A 31 -3.03 3.48 13.55
C LEU A 31 -3.79 2.69 14.61
N ILE A 32 -5.05 2.37 14.31
CA ILE A 32 -5.96 1.65 15.19
C ILE A 32 -6.03 0.20 14.76
N ASP A 33 -5.84 -0.71 15.71
CA ASP A 33 -6.14 -2.13 15.55
C ASP A 33 -7.63 -2.34 15.83
N VAL A 34 -8.37 -2.86 14.85
CA VAL A 34 -9.83 -2.99 14.89
C VAL A 34 -10.25 -4.01 15.95
N ARG A 35 -9.55 -5.14 16.05
CA ARG A 35 -9.90 -6.24 16.97
C ARG A 35 -9.75 -5.83 18.43
N SER A 36 -8.66 -5.17 18.77
CA SER A 36 -8.35 -4.73 20.13
C SER A 36 -8.91 -3.36 20.49
N ASN A 37 -9.39 -2.61 19.49
CA ASN A 37 -9.88 -1.24 19.59
C ASN A 37 -8.90 -0.30 20.30
N LYS A 38 -7.61 -0.42 19.94
CA LYS A 38 -6.50 0.35 20.54
C LYS A 38 -5.61 0.96 19.48
N SER A 39 -5.00 2.10 19.82
CA SER A 39 -3.92 2.65 19.00
C SER A 39 -2.65 1.81 19.16
N ARG A 40 -2.08 1.42 18.03
CA ARG A 40 -0.77 0.75 17.96
C ARG A 40 0.37 1.76 17.83
N LYS A 41 0.14 2.87 17.13
CA LYS A 41 1.17 3.87 16.81
C LYS A 41 0.52 5.17 16.38
N GLN A 42 1.06 6.29 16.85
CA GLN A 42 0.76 7.60 16.28
C GLN A 42 1.70 7.86 15.10
N LEU A 43 1.12 8.21 13.95
CA LEU A 43 1.84 8.48 12.71
C LEU A 43 2.08 9.99 12.56
N PRO A 44 3.15 10.38 11.86
CA PRO A 44 3.41 11.78 11.57
C PRO A 44 2.29 12.37 10.69
N ARG A 45 1.87 13.58 11.03
CA ARG A 45 0.98 14.38 10.18
C ARG A 45 1.83 15.07 9.11
N LEU A 46 2.25 14.32 8.10
CA LEU A 46 2.94 14.87 6.95
C LEU A 46 1.91 15.40 5.96
N ALA A 47 2.11 16.63 5.48
CA ALA A 47 1.53 17.10 4.23
C ALA A 47 2.31 16.47 3.07
N SER A 48 2.33 15.13 3.03
CA SER A 48 2.90 14.41 1.91
C SER A 48 2.14 14.81 0.65
N ASN A 49 2.84 14.90 -0.49
CA ASN A 49 2.24 15.17 -1.80
C ASN A 49 1.42 13.95 -2.29
N ILE A 50 0.49 13.47 -1.46
CA ILE A 50 -0.44 12.40 -1.80
C ILE A 50 -1.47 12.98 -2.75
N THR A 51 -1.44 12.48 -3.98
CA THR A 51 -2.34 12.94 -5.04
C THR A 51 -3.66 12.17 -5.01
N LEU A 52 -3.61 10.89 -4.62
CA LEU A 52 -4.77 10.00 -4.57
C LEU A 52 -5.00 9.51 -3.13
N ASP A 53 -5.81 10.24 -2.36
CA ASP A 53 -6.21 9.82 -1.01
C ASP A 53 -7.35 8.77 -1.04
N THR A 54 -7.69 8.19 0.10
CA THR A 54 -8.70 7.11 0.21
C THR A 54 -10.15 7.49 -0.10
N SER A 55 -10.43 8.77 -0.39
CA SER A 55 -11.72 9.20 -0.95
C SER A 55 -11.79 9.06 -2.47
N LYS A 56 -10.66 8.82 -3.12
CA LYS A 56 -10.54 8.79 -4.58
C LYS A 56 -10.84 7.41 -5.14
N LYS A 57 -11.32 7.43 -6.38
CA LYS A 57 -11.53 6.26 -7.24
C LYS A 57 -11.27 6.63 -8.69
N GLY A 58 -10.99 5.65 -9.52
CA GLY A 58 -10.66 5.84 -10.93
C GLY A 58 -10.97 4.59 -11.75
N VAL A 59 -10.88 4.73 -13.08
CA VAL A 59 -11.06 3.62 -14.01
C VAL A 59 -9.74 3.37 -14.74
N ILE A 60 -9.26 2.13 -14.69
CA ILE A 60 -8.07 1.67 -15.41
C ILE A 60 -8.49 0.42 -16.19
N ASP A 61 -8.24 0.42 -17.50
CA ASP A 61 -8.59 -0.70 -18.41
C ASP A 61 -10.05 -1.19 -18.28
N GLY A 62 -10.98 -0.25 -18.01
CA GLY A 62 -12.40 -0.53 -17.86
C GLY A 62 -12.85 -1.02 -16.47
N VAL A 63 -11.93 -1.19 -15.52
CA VAL A 63 -12.22 -1.60 -14.14
C VAL A 63 -12.21 -0.38 -13.21
N GLU A 64 -13.26 -0.21 -12.41
CA GLU A 64 -13.34 0.84 -11.40
C GLU A 64 -12.61 0.41 -10.12
N TYR A 65 -11.55 1.14 -9.78
CA TYR A 65 -10.75 0.93 -8.59
C TYR A 65 -10.95 2.04 -7.55
N PHE A 66 -10.96 1.66 -6.28
CA PHE A 66 -11.03 2.55 -5.12
C PHE A 66 -9.68 2.55 -4.42
N VAL A 67 -9.19 3.73 -4.01
CA VAL A 67 -7.98 3.80 -3.18
C VAL A 67 -8.35 3.38 -1.76
N VAL A 68 -7.80 2.25 -1.30
CA VAL A 68 -8.07 1.72 0.05
C VAL A 68 -7.04 2.20 1.06
N ALA A 69 -5.79 2.35 0.63
CA ALA A 69 -4.70 2.84 1.45
C ALA A 69 -3.61 3.49 0.61
N VAL A 70 -2.82 4.34 1.26
CA VAL A 70 -1.61 4.94 0.70
C VAL A 70 -0.48 4.69 1.68
N VAL A 71 0.65 4.19 1.19
CA VAL A 71 1.87 4.00 1.97
C VAL A 71 3.00 4.76 1.27
N VAL A 72 3.63 5.68 1.99
CA VAL A 72 4.85 6.33 1.53
C VAL A 72 6.01 5.51 2.07
N ARG A 73 6.76 4.94 1.13
CA ARG A 73 7.97 4.21 1.41
C ARG A 73 9.16 5.15 1.29
N ASN A 74 10.20 4.87 2.06
CA ASN A 74 11.45 5.60 1.99
C ASN A 74 12.64 4.65 1.93
N TYR A 75 13.62 4.99 1.12
CA TYR A 75 14.93 4.35 1.12
C TYR A 75 15.97 5.31 1.69
N ALA A 76 16.38 5.09 2.94
CA ALA A 76 17.50 5.78 3.60
C ALA A 76 17.55 7.33 3.43
N ASN A 77 16.38 7.99 3.30
CA ASN A 77 16.22 9.43 2.99
C ASN A 77 16.78 9.86 1.62
N VAL A 78 17.03 8.92 0.72
CA VAL A 78 17.51 9.12 -0.64
C VAL A 78 16.34 9.29 -1.61
N ALA A 79 15.31 8.46 -1.45
CA ALA A 79 14.13 8.49 -2.31
C ALA A 79 12.89 8.09 -1.52
N ASP A 80 11.77 8.73 -1.87
CA ASP A 80 10.43 8.41 -1.38
C ASP A 80 9.53 8.08 -2.57
N TRP A 81 8.80 6.97 -2.48
CA TRP A 81 7.75 6.62 -3.44
C TRP A 81 6.44 6.36 -2.71
N ARG A 82 5.33 6.50 -3.44
CA ARG A 82 3.99 6.24 -2.92
C ARG A 82 3.43 4.98 -3.53
N GLU A 83 2.98 4.09 -2.66
CA GLU A 83 2.23 2.90 -3.01
C GLU A 83 0.76 3.19 -2.70
N TYR A 84 -0.05 3.30 -3.74
CA TYR A 84 -1.50 3.39 -3.62
C TYR A 84 -2.06 1.99 -3.78
N TYR A 85 -2.68 1.51 -2.71
CA TYR A 85 -3.37 0.23 -2.67
C TYR A 85 -4.76 0.46 -3.23
N LEU A 86 -5.08 -0.28 -4.29
CA LEU A 86 -6.33 -0.19 -5.02
C LEU A 86 -7.11 -1.49 -4.86
N ARG A 87 -8.44 -1.37 -4.80
CA ARG A 87 -9.33 -2.53 -4.81
C ARG A 87 -10.57 -2.22 -5.65
N ASP A 88 -11.02 -3.18 -6.44
CA ASP A 88 -12.28 -3.06 -7.18
C ASP A 88 -13.48 -3.51 -6.32
N LYS A 89 -14.69 -3.50 -6.90
CA LYS A 89 -15.90 -3.95 -6.19
C LYS A 89 -16.00 -5.48 -6.04
N GLU A 90 -15.28 -6.23 -6.85
CA GLU A 90 -15.23 -7.69 -6.79
C GLU A 90 -14.21 -8.17 -5.74
N GLY A 91 -13.39 -7.25 -5.22
CA GLY A 91 -12.37 -7.52 -4.21
C GLY A 91 -10.99 -7.80 -4.80
N ASN A 92 -10.80 -7.59 -6.11
CA ASN A 92 -9.49 -7.77 -6.73
C ASN A 92 -8.58 -6.58 -6.40
N ASP A 93 -7.34 -6.90 -6.05
CA ASP A 93 -6.33 -5.91 -5.70
C ASP A 93 -5.54 -5.42 -6.91
N ALA A 94 -5.11 -4.17 -6.83
CA ALA A 94 -4.12 -3.60 -7.73
C ALA A 94 -3.28 -2.56 -6.97
N PHE A 95 -2.15 -2.17 -7.56
CA PHE A 95 -1.23 -1.23 -6.95
C PHE A 95 -0.83 -0.17 -7.97
N LEU A 96 -0.76 1.09 -7.53
CA LEU A 96 -0.04 2.13 -8.25
C LEU A 96 1.20 2.50 -7.45
N SER A 97 2.35 2.42 -8.07
CA SER A 97 3.59 3.00 -7.54
C SER A 97 3.86 4.32 -8.24
N GLU A 98 4.03 5.39 -7.46
CA GLU A 98 4.42 6.72 -7.94
C GLU A 98 5.79 7.11 -7.39
N SER A 99 6.69 7.49 -8.29
CA SER A 99 8.01 8.04 -7.96
C SER A 99 8.37 9.17 -8.92
N ASP A 100 8.52 10.39 -8.38
CA ASP A 100 8.86 11.60 -9.13
C ASP A 100 8.04 11.79 -10.43
N GLY A 101 6.72 11.61 -10.34
CA GLY A 101 5.77 11.75 -11.44
C GLY A 101 5.68 10.54 -12.38
N HIS A 102 6.50 9.51 -12.18
CA HIS A 102 6.40 8.25 -12.92
C HIS A 102 5.43 7.31 -12.20
N TRP A 103 4.51 6.73 -12.97
CA TRP A 103 3.47 5.85 -12.45
C TRP A 103 3.60 4.46 -13.04
N VAL A 104 3.58 3.46 -12.17
CA VAL A 104 3.55 2.04 -12.54
C VAL A 104 2.29 1.41 -11.97
N PHE A 105 1.45 0.87 -12.85
CA PHE A 105 0.30 0.06 -12.46
C PHE A 105 0.70 -1.40 -12.40
N MET A 106 0.42 -2.05 -11.27
CA MET A 106 0.80 -3.43 -11.00
C MET A 106 -0.41 -4.22 -10.52
N LEU A 107 -0.50 -5.46 -10.97
CA LEU A 107 -1.47 -6.43 -10.49
C LEU A 107 -0.75 -7.47 -9.64
N PRO A 108 -1.34 -7.94 -8.53
CA PRO A 108 -0.81 -9.04 -7.76
C PRO A 108 -0.69 -10.30 -8.61
N GLN A 109 0.29 -11.13 -8.28
CA GLN A 109 0.53 -12.42 -8.93
C GLN A 109 0.91 -13.43 -7.86
N ASP A 110 0.10 -14.48 -7.72
CA ASP A 110 0.28 -15.54 -6.73
C ASP A 110 1.06 -16.74 -7.27
N GLU A 111 1.33 -16.77 -8.59
CA GLU A 111 2.12 -17.82 -9.20
C GLU A 111 3.57 -17.81 -8.71
N GLU A 112 4.02 -18.97 -8.22
CA GLU A 112 5.41 -19.15 -7.81
C GLU A 112 6.38 -18.94 -8.99
N PHE A 113 7.52 -18.34 -8.68
CA PHE A 113 8.64 -18.20 -9.60
C PHE A 113 9.90 -18.74 -8.94
N SER A 114 10.85 -19.24 -9.73
CA SER A 114 12.13 -19.70 -9.19
C SER A 114 13.12 -18.56 -9.12
N GLU A 115 13.57 -18.25 -7.90
CA GLU A 115 14.58 -17.21 -7.65
C GLU A 115 15.99 -17.83 -7.63
N HIS A 116 16.90 -17.21 -8.37
CA HIS A 116 18.30 -17.57 -8.41
C HIS A 116 19.17 -16.33 -8.14
N ARG A 117 20.48 -16.54 -7.96
CA ARG A 117 21.42 -15.42 -7.81
C ARG A 117 21.46 -14.60 -9.11
N GLY A 118 20.86 -13.41 -9.08
CA GLY A 118 20.91 -12.44 -10.17
C GLY A 118 19.84 -12.60 -11.26
N TYR A 119 18.91 -13.54 -11.13
CA TYR A 119 17.77 -13.70 -12.05
C TYR A 119 16.64 -14.50 -11.41
N CYS A 120 15.46 -14.46 -12.01
CA CYS A 120 14.37 -15.40 -11.71
C CYS A 120 13.80 -16.00 -13.01
N ASN A 121 13.21 -17.20 -12.91
CA ASN A 121 12.40 -17.75 -13.99
C ASN A 121 10.93 -17.64 -13.63
N PHE A 122 10.15 -17.06 -14.53
CA PHE A 122 8.71 -16.95 -14.40
C PHE A 122 8.06 -17.31 -15.74
N LYS A 123 7.14 -18.28 -15.75
CA LYS A 123 6.45 -18.76 -16.95
C LYS A 123 7.38 -19.09 -18.13
N GLY A 124 8.51 -19.75 -17.83
CA GLY A 124 9.50 -20.14 -18.84
C GLY A 124 10.33 -18.98 -19.42
N ARG A 125 10.22 -17.77 -18.87
CA ARG A 125 11.02 -16.61 -19.23
C ARG A 125 12.02 -16.28 -18.12
N VAL A 126 13.23 -15.92 -18.52
CA VAL A 126 14.28 -15.47 -17.61
C VAL A 126 14.13 -13.96 -17.44
N TYR A 127 14.04 -13.50 -16.20
CA TYR A 127 14.09 -12.09 -15.84
C TYR A 127 15.35 -11.84 -15.05
N ARG A 128 16.13 -10.85 -15.46
CA ARG A 128 17.39 -10.51 -14.77
C ARG A 128 17.07 -9.65 -13.56
N HIS A 129 17.76 -9.92 -12.46
CA HIS A 129 17.69 -9.08 -11.27
C HIS A 129 18.17 -7.67 -11.62
N TYR A 130 17.31 -6.68 -11.38
CA TYR A 130 17.58 -5.28 -11.65
C TYR A 130 18.04 -4.56 -10.39
N GLU A 131 17.22 -4.61 -9.34
CA GLU A 131 17.47 -3.89 -8.10
C GLU A 131 16.97 -4.66 -6.87
N THR A 132 17.67 -4.48 -5.74
CA THR A 132 17.17 -4.84 -4.41
C THR A 132 17.24 -3.62 -3.52
N THR A 133 16.10 -3.15 -3.02
CA THR A 133 16.00 -1.90 -2.26
C THR A 133 15.34 -2.15 -0.91
N PRO A 134 16.06 -1.97 0.22
CA PRO A 134 15.42 -2.02 1.52
C PRO A 134 14.53 -0.77 1.68
N SER A 135 13.38 -0.90 2.36
CA SER A 135 12.41 0.17 2.48
C SER A 135 11.81 0.25 3.87
N GLY A 136 11.62 1.49 4.34
CA GLY A 136 10.84 1.82 5.52
C GLY A 136 9.45 2.37 5.14
N ILE A 137 8.62 2.62 6.16
CA ILE A 137 7.35 3.35 6.03
C ILE A 137 7.55 4.71 6.71
N SER A 138 7.49 5.80 5.92
CA SER A 138 7.59 7.17 6.42
C SER A 138 6.22 7.79 6.71
N TYR A 139 5.21 7.41 5.92
CA TYR A 139 3.81 7.82 6.10
C TYR A 139 2.87 6.72 5.63
N MET A 140 1.67 6.68 6.18
CA MET A 140 0.59 5.82 5.70
C MET A 140 -0.77 6.39 6.07
N GLU A 141 -1.77 6.13 5.24
CA GLU A 141 -3.18 6.40 5.53
C GLU A 141 -4.09 5.34 4.92
N GLY A 142 -5.30 5.20 5.44
CA GLY A 142 -6.30 4.30 4.91
C GLY A 142 -6.56 3.05 5.75
N PHE A 143 -7.05 2.02 5.09
CA PHE A 143 -7.59 0.80 5.68
C PHE A 143 -6.79 -0.41 5.20
N PHE A 144 -6.42 -1.29 6.13
CA PHE A 144 -5.55 -2.43 5.90
C PHE A 144 -6.24 -3.72 6.34
N ASP A 145 -6.23 -4.71 5.46
CA ASP A 145 -6.76 -6.06 5.69
C ASP A 145 -5.81 -6.98 6.45
N GLU A 146 -4.57 -6.54 6.61
CA GLU A 146 -3.54 -7.16 7.44
C GLU A 146 -2.94 -6.16 8.44
N LYS A 147 -2.23 -6.71 9.44
CA LYS A 147 -1.50 -5.88 10.39
C LYS A 147 -0.27 -5.27 9.73
N VAL A 148 -0.15 -3.95 9.85
CA VAL A 148 0.99 -3.24 9.28
C VAL A 148 2.26 -3.54 10.08
N SER A 149 3.29 -3.98 9.35
CA SER A 149 4.64 -4.20 9.86
C SER A 149 5.52 -2.99 9.57
N PHE A 150 6.16 -2.45 10.61
CA PHE A 150 7.16 -1.39 10.49
C PHE A 150 8.61 -1.93 10.43
N LYS A 151 8.77 -3.25 10.30
CA LYS A 151 10.10 -3.83 10.04
C LYS A 151 10.53 -3.44 8.62
N PRO A 152 11.83 -3.22 8.38
CA PRO A 152 12.32 -2.97 7.03
C PRO A 152 11.87 -4.07 6.07
N ALA A 153 11.23 -3.68 4.97
CA ALA A 153 10.87 -4.57 3.88
C ALA A 153 11.97 -4.52 2.82
N THR A 154 12.03 -5.52 1.94
CA THR A 154 12.97 -5.54 0.80
C THR A 154 12.18 -5.64 -0.48
N TYR A 155 12.30 -4.62 -1.33
CA TYR A 155 11.77 -4.63 -2.69
C TYR A 155 12.81 -5.27 -3.61
N LYS A 156 12.37 -6.13 -4.53
CA LYS A 156 13.22 -6.71 -5.57
C LYS A 156 12.53 -6.54 -6.91
N GLU A 157 13.26 -6.01 -7.88
CA GLU A 157 12.79 -5.85 -9.24
C GLU A 157 13.54 -6.79 -10.18
N TYR A 158 12.79 -7.39 -11.10
CA TYR A 158 13.30 -8.27 -12.14
C TYR A 158 12.76 -7.81 -13.50
N VAL A 159 13.64 -7.64 -14.47
CA VAL A 159 13.29 -7.12 -15.80
C VAL A 159 13.63 -8.14 -16.88
N ILE A 160 12.81 -8.17 -17.93
CA ILE A 160 13.09 -8.99 -19.11
C ILE A 160 14.24 -8.36 -19.91
N VAL A 161 15.14 -9.20 -20.44
CA VAL A 161 16.25 -8.79 -21.32
C VAL A 161 15.98 -9.29 -22.73
#